data_AF-A0AA36G080-F1
#
_entry.id   AF-A0AA36G080-F1
#
_cell.length_a   1.000
_cell.length_b   1.000
_cell.length_c   1.000
_cell.angle_alpha   90.00
_cell.angle_beta   90.00
_cell.angle_gamma   90.00
#
_symmetry.space_group_name_H-M   'P 1'
#
loop_
_entity.id
_entity.type
_entity.pdbx_description
1 polymer ?
#
loop_
_entity_poly.entity_id
_entity_poly.type
_entity_poly.pdbx_seq_one_letter_code
_entity_poly.pdbx_strand_id
1 'polypeptide(L)'
;MNATKFLVCKHQLSHASEYFRNVFTADGGRSEVNVVVSDMSVPSPATQFRWFIESSVPCPGLKDISDETLETCMRLAKRFVALGLEARCSKYIHQNALSRQPIVALCWLNWCLKHRFDPTVQQSCMPAVARLSLTSLEQHRHMLSERIYADLLAAKLRACYEKAVSVFQTIHRMDHFTCELPQCPRCGRTKEHMKVRVLANPCRKLVGCERCMRDAGCEIEAKAQGDLQAYYQCPHALLPLNDNTEECQCQTASLSAHLRAQTERSSRPRQRLASDRSQK
;
A
#
# COMPACT_ATOMS: atom_id res chain seq x y z
N MET A 1 -36.82 7.14 -23.94
CA MET A 1 -35.38 6.83 -23.86
C MET A 1 -34.67 7.69 -24.90
N ASN A 2 -34.00 8.78 -24.49
CA ASN A 2 -33.30 9.67 -25.42
C ASN A 2 -31.97 9.03 -25.80
N ALA A 3 -31.88 8.46 -27.00
CA ALA A 3 -30.62 7.98 -27.54
C ALA A 3 -29.76 9.18 -27.98
N THR A 4 -28.68 9.47 -27.26
CA THR A 4 -27.70 10.48 -27.66
C THR A 4 -26.89 9.96 -28.85
N LYS A 5 -26.87 10.72 -29.95
CA LYS A 5 -26.12 10.36 -31.16
C LYS A 5 -24.71 10.94 -31.12
N PHE A 6 -23.72 10.14 -31.50
CA PHE A 6 -22.32 10.55 -31.63
C PHE A 6 -21.87 10.38 -33.08
N LEU A 7 -21.32 11.44 -33.66
CA LEU A 7 -20.66 11.36 -34.96
C LEU A 7 -19.22 10.91 -34.75
N VAL A 8 -18.85 9.79 -35.35
CA VAL A 8 -17.51 9.19 -35.21
C VAL A 8 -16.94 8.83 -36.58
N CYS A 9 -15.62 8.94 -36.73
CA CYS A 9 -14.94 8.42 -37.90
C CYS A 9 -14.80 6.90 -37.79
N LYS A 10 -15.51 6.15 -38.64
CA LYS A 10 -15.49 4.66 -38.64
C LYS A 10 -14.06 4.12 -38.70
N HIS A 11 -13.21 4.70 -39.54
CA HIS A 11 -11.82 4.26 -39.70
C HIS A 11 -11.00 4.42 -38.40
N GLN A 12 -11.07 5.59 -37.76
CA GLN A 12 -10.33 5.85 -36.51
C GLN A 12 -10.83 4.96 -35.37
N LEU A 13 -12.13 4.78 -35.24
CA LEU A 13 -12.71 3.99 -34.15
C LEU A 13 -12.48 2.48 -34.35
N SER A 14 -12.52 1.98 -35.59
CA SER A 14 -12.10 0.60 -35.93
C SER A 14 -10.63 0.34 -35.62
N HIS A 15 -9.77 1.34 -35.81
CA HIS A 15 -8.36 1.22 -35.46
C HIS A 15 -8.15 1.21 -33.94
N ALA A 16 -8.90 2.04 -33.20
CA ALA A 16 -8.77 2.16 -31.76
C ALA A 16 -9.41 1.00 -30.98
N SER A 17 -10.40 0.31 -31.55
CA SER A 17 -11.21 -0.71 -30.87
C SER A 17 -11.58 -1.86 -31.79
N GLU A 18 -11.21 -3.07 -31.39
CA GLU A 18 -11.55 -4.28 -32.12
C GLU A 18 -13.06 -4.57 -32.11
N TYR A 19 -13.75 -4.24 -31.02
CA TYR A 19 -15.21 -4.33 -30.96
C TYR A 19 -15.86 -3.52 -32.09
N PHE A 20 -15.48 -2.24 -32.24
CA PHE A 20 -16.04 -1.38 -33.28
C PHE A 20 -15.64 -1.81 -34.69
N ARG A 21 -14.41 -2.30 -34.87
CA ARG A 21 -13.99 -2.92 -36.14
C ARG A 21 -14.92 -4.04 -36.56
N ASN A 22 -15.25 -4.95 -35.64
CA ASN A 22 -16.12 -6.08 -35.92
C ASN A 22 -17.57 -5.63 -36.17
N VAL A 23 -18.09 -4.70 -35.36
CA VAL A 23 -19.44 -4.16 -35.53
C VAL A 23 -19.59 -3.48 -36.89
N PHE A 24 -18.66 -2.60 -37.29
CA PHE A 24 -18.76 -1.91 -38.57
C PHE A 24 -18.56 -2.82 -39.79
N THR A 25 -17.82 -3.93 -39.62
CA THR A 25 -17.62 -4.93 -40.69
C THR A 25 -18.85 -5.83 -40.83
N ALA A 26 -19.47 -6.22 -39.72
CA ALA A 26 -20.65 -7.08 -39.70
C ALA A 26 -21.93 -6.36 -40.15
N ASP A 27 -22.08 -5.06 -39.87
CA ASP A 27 -23.29 -4.29 -40.18
C ASP A 27 -23.42 -3.85 -41.66
N GLY A 28 -22.55 -4.33 -42.56
CA GLY A 28 -22.71 -4.20 -44.01
C GLY A 28 -22.86 -2.77 -44.55
N GLY A 29 -22.39 -1.76 -43.82
CA GLY A 29 -22.45 -0.35 -44.24
C GLY A 29 -23.59 0.49 -43.65
N ARG A 30 -24.36 0.00 -42.66
CA ARG A 30 -25.35 0.82 -41.94
C ARG A 30 -24.73 2.13 -41.39
N SER A 31 -25.51 3.21 -41.45
CA SER A 31 -25.11 4.55 -41.00
C SER A 31 -25.22 4.74 -39.48
N GLU A 32 -26.11 4.01 -38.82
CA GLU A 32 -26.35 4.09 -37.38
C GLU A 32 -26.14 2.75 -36.70
N VAL A 33 -25.46 2.78 -35.56
CA VAL A 33 -25.15 1.61 -34.72
C VAL A 33 -25.57 1.93 -33.30
N ASN A 34 -26.36 1.04 -32.69
CA ASN A 34 -26.76 1.16 -31.30
C ASN A 34 -25.72 0.50 -30.39
N VAL A 35 -25.20 1.26 -29.42
CA VAL A 35 -24.17 0.81 -28.50
C VAL A 35 -24.68 0.91 -27.07
N VAL A 36 -24.64 -0.20 -26.34
CA VAL A 36 -24.92 -0.22 -24.90
C VAL A 36 -23.63 0.05 -24.14
N VAL A 37 -23.55 1.23 -23.50
CA VAL A 37 -22.32 1.73 -22.86
C VAL A 37 -22.19 1.28 -21.40
N SER A 38 -23.23 1.48 -20.60
CA SER A 38 -23.25 1.19 -19.17
C SER A 38 -24.67 1.25 -18.62
N ASP A 39 -24.91 0.51 -17.54
CA ASP A 39 -26.13 0.58 -16.73
C ASP A 39 -26.02 1.65 -15.62
N MET A 40 -24.85 2.29 -15.47
CA MET A 40 -24.61 3.33 -14.48
C MET A 40 -25.25 4.67 -14.90
N SER A 41 -25.94 5.31 -13.96
CA SER A 41 -26.58 6.61 -14.17
C SER A 41 -25.64 7.81 -13.99
N VAL A 42 -24.57 7.66 -13.20
CA VAL A 42 -23.62 8.73 -12.87
C VAL A 42 -22.18 8.25 -13.10
N PRO A 43 -21.39 8.91 -13.98
CA PRO A 43 -21.83 9.91 -14.95
C PRO A 43 -22.77 9.29 -16.00
N SER A 44 -23.50 10.08 -16.78
CA SER A 44 -24.47 9.52 -17.74
C SER A 44 -23.79 8.59 -18.77
N PRO A 45 -24.47 7.56 -19.32
CA PRO A 45 -23.89 6.70 -20.35
C PRO A 45 -23.33 7.47 -21.56
N ALA A 46 -23.98 8.58 -21.93
CA ALA A 46 -23.51 9.46 -22.99
C ALA A 46 -22.18 10.15 -22.61
N THR A 47 -22.06 10.65 -21.38
CA THR A 47 -20.82 11.24 -20.87
C THR A 47 -19.69 10.21 -20.83
N GLN A 48 -19.98 9.00 -20.36
CA GLN A 48 -19.00 7.92 -20.31
C GLN A 48 -18.49 7.56 -21.72
N PHE A 49 -19.40 7.47 -22.69
CA PHE A 49 -19.03 7.18 -24.07
C PHE A 49 -18.21 8.30 -24.70
N ARG A 50 -18.58 9.56 -24.41
CA ARG A 50 -17.80 10.73 -24.82
C ARG A 50 -16.35 10.63 -24.33
N TRP A 51 -16.15 10.38 -23.04
CA TRP A 51 -14.79 10.22 -22.47
C TRP A 51 -14.02 9.08 -23.11
N PHE A 52 -14.68 7.96 -23.43
CA PHE A 52 -14.06 6.85 -24.15
C PHE A 52 -13.58 7.26 -25.54
N ILE A 53 -14.41 7.96 -26.33
CA ILE A 53 -14.01 8.41 -27.67
C ILE A 53 -12.86 9.41 -27.59
N GLU A 54 -12.98 10.40 -26.70
CA GLU A 54 -11.96 11.44 -26.49
C GLU A 54 -10.62 10.84 -26.01
N SER A 55 -10.66 9.77 -25.21
CA SER A 55 -9.45 9.11 -24.68
C SER A 55 -8.89 8.02 -25.61
N SER A 56 -9.70 7.43 -26.49
CA SER A 56 -9.25 6.33 -27.36
C SER A 56 -8.59 6.82 -28.65
N VAL A 57 -8.99 8.01 -29.14
CA VAL A 57 -8.42 8.58 -30.36
C VAL A 57 -7.31 9.55 -29.96
N PRO A 58 -6.03 9.25 -30.26
CA PRO A 58 -4.92 10.13 -29.91
C PRO A 58 -5.01 11.41 -30.73
N CYS A 59 -5.47 12.50 -30.11
CA CYS A 59 -5.51 13.82 -30.70
C CYS A 59 -5.00 14.85 -29.67
N PRO A 60 -4.04 15.73 -30.01
CA PRO A 60 -3.48 16.73 -29.08
C PRO A 60 -4.51 17.69 -28.47
N GLY A 61 -5.70 17.83 -29.09
CA GLY A 61 -6.80 18.68 -28.60
C GLY A 61 -7.84 17.97 -27.74
N LEU A 62 -7.69 16.66 -27.48
CA LEU A 62 -8.64 15.88 -26.69
C LEU A 62 -8.15 15.66 -25.26
N LYS A 63 -9.09 15.59 -24.31
CA LYS A 63 -8.81 15.45 -22.87
C LYS A 63 -8.02 14.15 -22.61
N ASP A 64 -6.88 14.26 -21.94
CA ASP A 64 -6.09 13.10 -21.50
C ASP A 64 -6.75 12.42 -20.28
N ILE A 65 -6.28 11.21 -19.95
CA ILE A 65 -6.75 10.43 -18.79
C ILE A 65 -6.49 11.21 -17.50
N SER A 66 -7.48 11.25 -16.63
CA SER A 66 -7.45 11.92 -15.34
C SER A 66 -8.09 11.05 -14.26
N ASP A 67 -7.92 11.39 -12.99
CA ASP A 67 -8.55 10.67 -11.87
C ASP A 67 -10.08 10.51 -12.04
N GLU A 68 -10.75 11.53 -12.59
CA GLU A 68 -12.20 11.52 -12.84
C GLU A 68 -12.60 10.53 -13.96
N THR A 69 -11.77 10.42 -14.99
CA THR A 69 -12.10 9.66 -16.21
C THR A 69 -11.54 8.25 -16.20
N LEU A 70 -10.51 7.98 -15.39
CA LEU A 70 -9.75 6.73 -15.40
C LEU A 70 -10.63 5.50 -15.21
N GLU A 71 -11.52 5.49 -14.20
CA GLU A 71 -12.41 4.36 -13.94
C GLU A 71 -13.28 4.01 -15.16
N THR A 72 -13.89 5.03 -15.76
CA THR A 72 -14.72 4.86 -16.95
C THR A 72 -13.88 4.37 -18.13
N CYS A 73 -12.69 4.94 -18.34
CA CYS A 73 -11.78 4.54 -19.39
C CYS A 73 -11.31 3.09 -19.21
N MET A 74 -10.99 2.64 -18.00
CA MET A 74 -10.58 1.26 -17.73
C MET A 74 -11.68 0.26 -18.08
N ARG A 75 -12.92 0.54 -17.62
CA ARG A 75 -14.07 -0.32 -17.88
C ARG A 75 -14.42 -0.39 -19.36
N LEU A 76 -14.49 0.76 -20.03
CA LEU A 76 -14.85 0.83 -21.44
C LEU A 76 -13.73 0.33 -22.36
N ALA A 77 -12.46 0.49 -21.97
CA ALA A 77 -11.33 -0.09 -22.70
C ALA A 77 -11.45 -1.62 -22.77
N LYS A 78 -11.80 -2.29 -21.66
CA LYS A 78 -12.04 -3.74 -21.69
C LYS A 78 -13.33 -4.10 -22.43
N ARG A 79 -14.44 -3.40 -22.16
CA ARG A 79 -15.74 -3.68 -22.81
C ARG A 79 -15.67 -3.59 -24.33
N PHE A 80 -15.00 -2.57 -24.84
CA PHE A 80 -14.87 -2.32 -26.28
C PHE A 80 -13.53 -2.80 -26.85
N VAL A 81 -12.74 -3.57 -26.10
CA VAL A 81 -11.47 -4.15 -26.59
C VAL A 81 -10.57 -3.07 -27.22
N ALA A 82 -10.38 -1.96 -26.50
CA ALA A 82 -9.56 -0.83 -26.92
C ALA A 82 -8.17 -0.90 -26.24
N LEU A 83 -7.29 -1.74 -26.81
CA LEU A 83 -5.98 -2.06 -26.22
C LEU A 83 -5.07 -0.83 -26.05
N GLY A 84 -5.15 0.13 -26.97
CA GLY A 84 -4.39 1.39 -26.86
C GLY A 84 -4.83 2.24 -25.66
N LEU A 85 -6.14 2.31 -25.38
CA LEU A 85 -6.65 3.00 -24.19
C LEU A 85 -6.29 2.24 -22.91
N GLU A 86 -6.37 0.91 -22.92
CA GLU A 86 -5.95 0.08 -21.81
C GLU A 86 -4.48 0.34 -21.43
N ALA A 87 -3.58 0.35 -22.42
CA ALA A 87 -2.16 0.64 -22.20
C ALA A 87 -1.93 2.05 -21.61
N ARG A 88 -2.70 3.06 -22.07
CA ARG A 88 -2.63 4.41 -21.50
C ARG A 88 -3.14 4.47 -20.06
N CYS A 89 -4.24 3.77 -19.74
CA CYS A 89 -4.73 3.66 -18.36
C CYS A 89 -3.67 3.01 -17.45
N SER A 90 -3.07 1.91 -17.91
CA SER A 90 -1.97 1.24 -17.23
C SER A 90 -0.80 2.19 -16.97
N LYS A 91 -0.36 2.94 -17.98
CA LYS A 91 0.71 3.95 -17.83
C LYS A 91 0.34 5.02 -16.80
N TYR A 92 -0.89 5.52 -16.84
CA TYR A 92 -1.37 6.53 -15.90
C TYR A 92 -1.29 6.03 -14.45
N ILE A 93 -1.75 4.81 -14.19
CA ILE A 93 -1.70 4.19 -12.87
C ILE A 93 -0.26 4.04 -12.39
N HIS A 94 0.64 3.50 -13.22
CA HIS A 94 2.06 3.34 -12.86
C HIS A 94 2.71 4.66 -12.45
N GLN A 95 2.37 5.76 -13.12
CA GLN A 95 2.94 7.07 -12.87
C GLN A 95 2.35 7.79 -11.65
N ASN A 96 1.09 7.50 -11.30
CA ASN A 96 0.34 8.30 -10.32
C ASN A 96 -0.04 7.54 -9.05
N ALA A 97 -0.10 6.21 -9.04
CA ALA A 97 -0.67 5.44 -7.92
C ALA A 97 -0.02 5.77 -6.56
N LEU A 98 1.30 5.96 -6.54
CA LEU A 98 2.04 6.25 -5.31
C LEU A 98 1.81 7.66 -4.76
N SER A 99 1.44 8.64 -5.59
CA SER A 99 1.19 10.02 -5.16
C SER A 99 -0.26 10.26 -4.75
N ARG A 100 -1.14 9.28 -4.96
CA ARG A 100 -2.55 9.37 -4.59
C ARG A 100 -2.82 8.94 -3.15
N GLN A 101 -3.96 9.38 -2.65
CA GLN A 101 -4.46 8.91 -1.37
C GLN A 101 -4.68 7.39 -1.40
N PRO A 102 -4.41 6.67 -0.29
CA PRO A 102 -4.49 5.22 -0.26
C PRO A 102 -5.85 4.66 -0.69
N ILE A 103 -6.95 5.34 -0.33
CA ILE A 103 -8.31 4.93 -0.71
C ILE A 103 -8.56 5.03 -2.22
N VAL A 104 -8.01 6.04 -2.89
CA VAL A 104 -8.10 6.19 -4.35
C VAL A 104 -7.33 5.08 -5.04
N ALA A 105 -6.11 4.78 -4.56
CA ALA A 105 -5.32 3.65 -5.05
C ALA A 105 -6.02 2.29 -4.84
N LEU A 106 -6.79 2.14 -3.75
CA LEU A 106 -7.59 0.94 -3.50
C LEU A 106 -8.72 0.80 -4.52
N CYS A 107 -9.43 1.89 -4.84
CA CYS A 107 -10.43 1.89 -5.91
C CYS A 107 -9.79 1.48 -7.24
N TRP A 108 -8.63 2.04 -7.60
CA TRP A 108 -7.92 1.68 -8.83
C TRP A 108 -7.51 0.20 -8.84
N LEU A 109 -6.98 -0.32 -7.73
CA LEU A 109 -6.65 -1.73 -7.59
C LEU A 109 -7.87 -2.63 -7.79
N ASN A 110 -9.00 -2.32 -7.15
CA ASN A 110 -10.25 -3.05 -7.31
C ASN A 110 -10.69 -3.10 -8.78
N TRP A 111 -10.64 -1.98 -9.49
CA TRP A 111 -10.95 -1.94 -10.91
C TRP A 111 -9.97 -2.76 -11.75
N CYS A 112 -8.67 -2.69 -11.46
CA CYS A 112 -7.66 -3.54 -12.11
C CYS A 112 -7.99 -5.04 -11.94
N LEU A 113 -8.44 -5.44 -10.74
CA LEU A 113 -8.82 -6.83 -10.44
C LEU A 113 -10.09 -7.24 -11.19
N LYS A 114 -11.17 -6.44 -11.08
CA LYS A 114 -12.45 -6.69 -11.75
C LYS A 114 -12.31 -6.83 -13.26
N HIS A 115 -11.44 -6.02 -13.85
CA HIS A 115 -11.24 -5.96 -15.29
C HIS A 115 -10.02 -6.73 -15.80
N ARG A 116 -9.32 -7.46 -14.91
CA ARG A 116 -8.14 -8.29 -15.27
C ARG A 116 -7.09 -7.49 -16.03
N PHE A 117 -6.75 -6.31 -15.51
CA PHE A 117 -5.57 -5.57 -15.96
C PHE A 117 -4.30 -6.35 -15.60
N ASP A 118 -3.22 -6.06 -16.31
CA ASP A 118 -1.93 -6.72 -16.12
C ASP A 118 -1.49 -6.73 -14.65
N PRO A 119 -0.92 -7.83 -14.13
CA PRO A 119 -0.47 -7.92 -12.74
C PRO A 119 0.50 -6.81 -12.33
N THR A 120 1.33 -6.28 -13.24
CA THR A 120 2.25 -5.17 -12.94
C THR A 120 1.52 -3.87 -12.58
N VAL A 121 0.36 -3.63 -13.20
CA VAL A 121 -0.51 -2.48 -12.88
C VAL A 121 -1.10 -2.65 -11.49
N GLN A 122 -1.55 -3.86 -11.16
CA GLN A 122 -2.08 -4.19 -9.82
C GLN A 122 -1.00 -3.96 -8.75
N GLN A 123 0.22 -4.45 -9.00
CA GLN A 123 1.36 -4.28 -8.09
C GLN A 123 1.77 -2.81 -7.90
N SER A 124 1.53 -1.95 -8.89
CA SER A 124 1.82 -0.52 -8.77
C SER A 124 0.90 0.21 -7.78
N CYS A 125 -0.33 -0.28 -7.58
CA CYS A 125 -1.26 0.26 -6.58
C CYS A 125 -0.94 -0.23 -5.17
N MET A 126 -0.42 -1.47 -5.03
CA MET A 126 -0.27 -2.16 -3.74
C MET A 126 0.48 -1.35 -2.67
N PRO A 127 1.63 -0.69 -2.93
CA PRO A 127 2.33 0.07 -1.90
C PRO A 127 1.55 1.27 -1.37
N ALA A 128 0.76 1.93 -2.22
CA ALA A 128 -0.09 3.03 -1.81
C ALA A 128 -1.27 2.53 -0.96
N VAL A 129 -1.90 1.43 -1.36
CA VAL A 129 -2.98 0.76 -0.62
C VAL A 129 -2.49 0.25 0.74
N ALA A 130 -1.28 -0.27 0.81
CA ALA A 130 -0.65 -0.74 2.05
C ALA A 130 -0.45 0.36 3.10
N ARG A 131 -0.71 1.63 2.78
CA ARG A 131 -0.70 2.72 3.75
C ARG A 131 -2.01 2.90 4.52
N LEU A 132 -3.13 2.38 4.01
CA LEU A 132 -4.40 2.39 4.76
C LEU A 132 -4.21 1.77 6.15
N SER A 133 -4.97 2.24 7.14
CA SER A 133 -4.99 1.60 8.45
C SER A 133 -5.52 0.16 8.36
N LEU A 134 -5.22 -0.69 9.35
CA LEU A 134 -5.73 -2.06 9.38
C LEU A 134 -7.25 -2.07 9.43
N THR A 135 -7.85 -1.19 10.24
CA THR A 135 -9.30 -1.01 10.31
C THR A 135 -9.89 -0.63 8.95
N SER A 136 -9.27 0.31 8.23
CA SER A 136 -9.76 0.70 6.90
C SER A 136 -9.59 -0.42 5.86
N LEU A 137 -8.53 -1.21 5.95
CA LEU A 137 -8.34 -2.37 5.07
C LEU A 137 -9.40 -3.44 5.32
N GLU A 138 -9.73 -3.76 6.57
CA GLU A 138 -10.78 -4.73 6.90
C GLU A 138 -12.16 -4.23 6.44
N GLN A 139 -12.48 -2.96 6.68
CA GLN A 139 -13.74 -2.35 6.21
C GLN A 139 -13.93 -2.49 4.69
N HIS A 140 -12.85 -2.39 3.91
CA HIS A 140 -12.87 -2.46 2.46
C HIS A 140 -12.37 -3.80 1.90
N ARG A 141 -12.31 -4.86 2.72
CA ARG A 141 -11.81 -6.19 2.32
C ARG A 141 -12.52 -6.75 1.08
N HIS A 142 -13.82 -6.46 0.93
CA HIS A 142 -14.63 -6.86 -0.21
C HIS A 142 -14.15 -6.32 -1.58
N MET A 143 -13.29 -5.30 -1.60
CA MET A 143 -12.67 -4.73 -2.81
C MET A 143 -11.42 -5.48 -3.26
N LEU A 144 -10.93 -6.44 -2.46
CA LEU A 144 -9.69 -7.16 -2.65
C LEU A 144 -9.94 -8.66 -2.77
N SER A 145 -8.96 -9.37 -3.33
CA SER A 145 -8.90 -10.83 -3.17
C SER A 145 -8.25 -11.19 -1.83
N GLU A 146 -8.61 -12.33 -1.27
CA GLU A 146 -8.01 -12.85 -0.02
C GLU A 146 -6.48 -12.94 -0.10
N ARG A 147 -5.94 -13.30 -1.27
CA ARG A 147 -4.50 -13.34 -1.49
C ARG A 147 -3.87 -11.95 -1.35
N ILE A 148 -4.42 -10.96 -2.04
CA ILE A 148 -3.92 -9.58 -1.99
C ILE A 148 -4.06 -9.01 -0.58
N TYR A 149 -5.18 -9.27 0.08
CA TYR A 149 -5.40 -8.87 1.46
C TYR A 149 -4.34 -9.45 2.40
N ALA A 150 -4.07 -10.75 2.30
CA ALA A 150 -3.03 -11.41 3.08
C ALA A 150 -1.63 -10.85 2.79
N ASP A 151 -1.32 -10.53 1.53
CA ASP A 151 -0.05 -9.91 1.15
C ASP A 151 0.12 -8.53 1.80
N LEU A 152 -0.92 -7.68 1.76
CA LEU A 152 -0.93 -6.37 2.42
C LEU A 152 -0.74 -6.49 3.94
N LEU A 153 -1.46 -7.40 4.60
CA LEU A 153 -1.33 -7.63 6.05
C LEU A 153 0.08 -8.07 6.42
N ALA A 154 0.64 -9.02 5.67
CA ALA A 154 1.98 -9.53 5.97
C ALA A 154 3.08 -8.50 5.66
N ALA A 155 2.91 -7.65 4.65
CA ALA A 155 3.82 -6.52 4.42
C ALA A 155 3.77 -5.51 5.58
N LYS A 156 2.57 -5.16 6.05
CA LYS A 156 2.38 -4.31 7.23
C LYS A 156 2.97 -4.89 8.50
N LEU A 157 2.76 -6.18 8.75
CA LEU A 157 3.30 -6.86 9.93
C LEU A 157 4.85 -6.82 9.94
N ARG A 158 5.48 -7.04 8.79
CA ARG A 158 6.95 -6.93 8.66
C ARG A 158 7.44 -5.51 8.89
N ALA A 159 6.77 -4.52 8.30
CA ALA A 159 7.10 -3.11 8.53
C ALA A 159 6.92 -2.71 10.01
N CYS A 160 5.86 -3.19 10.67
CA CYS A 160 5.64 -2.97 12.09
C CYS A 160 6.71 -3.63 12.96
N TYR A 161 7.10 -4.87 12.61
CA TYR A 161 8.18 -5.58 13.30
C TYR A 161 9.51 -4.83 13.21
N GLU A 162 9.87 -4.30 12.03
CA GLU A 162 11.07 -3.47 11.86
C GLU A 162 11.06 -2.23 12.76
N LYS A 163 9.92 -1.54 12.84
CA LYS A 163 9.74 -0.39 13.75
C LYS A 163 9.87 -0.80 15.22
N ALA A 164 9.23 -1.90 15.62
CA ALA A 164 9.27 -2.39 16.99
C ALA A 164 10.69 -2.81 17.40
N VAL A 165 11.43 -3.52 16.54
CA VAL A 165 12.83 -3.88 16.78
C VAL A 165 13.68 -2.63 16.97
N SER A 166 13.48 -1.58 16.18
CA SER A 166 14.18 -0.30 16.36
C SER A 166 13.88 0.34 17.72
N VAL A 167 12.62 0.31 18.17
CA VAL A 167 12.23 0.76 19.52
C VAL A 167 12.94 -0.08 20.58
N PHE A 168 12.89 -1.41 20.51
CA PHE A 168 13.56 -2.28 21.48
C PHE A 168 15.09 -2.12 21.47
N GLN A 169 15.72 -1.97 20.31
CA GLN A 169 17.15 -1.68 20.21
C GLN A 169 17.49 -0.30 20.80
N THR A 170 16.61 0.69 20.63
CA THR A 170 16.79 2.03 21.20
C THR A 170 16.62 2.01 22.71
N ILE A 171 15.58 1.36 23.23
CA ILE A 171 15.38 1.10 24.66
C ILE A 171 16.60 0.36 25.20
N HIS A 172 17.04 -0.73 24.56
CA HIS A 172 18.22 -1.49 24.99
C HIS A 172 19.51 -0.64 25.01
N ARG A 173 19.69 0.27 24.04
CA ARG A 173 20.78 1.26 24.03
C ARG A 173 20.62 2.32 25.13
N MET A 174 19.40 2.66 25.52
CA MET A 174 19.08 3.64 26.57
C MET A 174 19.10 3.05 27.98
N ASP A 175 18.80 1.76 28.16
CA ASP A 175 18.62 1.11 29.47
C ASP A 175 19.92 0.64 30.14
N HIS A 176 21.08 0.72 29.48
CA HIS A 176 22.31 0.15 30.05
C HIS A 176 23.55 1.02 29.87
N PHE A 177 23.49 2.31 30.25
CA PHE A 177 24.72 3.02 30.61
C PHE A 177 25.16 2.55 32.00
N THR A 178 25.95 1.48 32.03
CA THR A 178 26.68 1.09 33.23
C THR A 178 28.07 1.66 33.15
N CYS A 179 28.38 2.64 34.01
CA CYS A 179 29.73 3.15 34.16
C CYS A 179 30.33 2.66 35.47
N GLU A 180 31.63 2.39 35.45
CA GLU A 180 32.37 2.01 36.63
C GLU A 180 33.01 3.25 37.24
N LEU A 181 32.52 3.66 38.41
CA LEU A 181 33.03 4.82 39.14
C LEU A 181 33.71 4.38 40.44
N PRO A 182 34.75 5.08 40.91
CA PRO A 182 35.36 4.79 42.21
C PRO A 182 34.36 4.94 43.37
N GLN A 183 33.34 5.78 43.19
CA GLN A 183 32.30 6.04 44.17
C GLN A 183 30.93 6.23 43.50
N CYS A 184 29.88 5.72 44.13
CA CYS A 184 28.51 5.96 43.69
C CYS A 184 28.12 7.44 43.94
N PRO A 185 27.66 8.19 42.93
CA PRO A 185 27.33 9.62 43.06
C PRO A 185 26.10 9.89 43.94
N ARG A 186 25.31 8.86 44.26
CA ARG A 186 24.03 9.01 44.98
C ARG A 186 24.07 8.60 46.45
N CYS A 187 24.82 7.55 46.80
CA CYS A 187 24.94 7.08 48.18
C CYS A 187 26.38 7.11 48.71
N GLY A 188 27.33 7.59 47.92
CA GLY A 188 28.74 7.63 48.32
C GLY A 188 29.41 6.26 48.48
N ARG A 189 28.73 5.16 48.13
CA ARG A 189 29.28 3.80 48.26
C ARG A 189 30.55 3.65 47.42
N THR A 190 31.59 3.16 48.05
CA THR A 190 32.83 2.69 47.44
C THR A 190 32.91 1.16 47.58
N LYS A 191 33.76 0.52 46.79
CA LYS A 191 34.14 -0.89 46.98
C LYS A 191 35.65 -0.89 47.19
N GLU A 192 36.14 -1.48 48.28
CA GLU A 192 37.58 -1.49 48.55
C GLU A 192 38.34 -2.08 47.35
N HIS A 193 39.21 -1.25 46.75
CA HIS A 193 40.03 -1.53 45.56
C HIS A 193 39.27 -1.91 44.27
N MET A 194 37.96 -1.69 44.20
CA MET A 194 37.14 -2.03 43.02
C MET A 194 36.19 -0.89 42.66
N LYS A 195 36.01 -0.64 41.36
CA LYS A 195 35.03 0.35 40.89
C LYS A 195 33.60 -0.16 41.15
N VAL A 196 32.70 0.76 41.46
CA VAL A 196 31.28 0.52 41.66
C VAL A 196 30.56 0.67 40.33
N ARG A 197 29.79 -0.35 39.93
CA ARG A 197 28.89 -0.27 38.78
C ARG A 197 27.73 0.67 39.11
N VAL A 198 27.63 1.76 38.34
CA VAL A 198 26.59 2.77 38.47
C VAL A 198 25.67 2.67 37.26
N LEU A 199 24.37 2.65 37.52
CA LEU A 199 23.29 2.59 36.55
C LEU A 199 22.71 4.00 36.36
N ALA A 200 22.47 4.39 35.11
CA ALA A 200 21.65 5.55 34.78
C ALA A 200 20.24 5.09 34.41
N ASN A 201 19.22 5.58 35.10
CA ASN A 201 17.81 5.39 34.78
C ASN A 201 17.28 6.69 34.14
N PRO A 202 17.12 6.74 32.81
CA PRO A 202 16.63 7.92 32.10
C PRO A 202 15.17 8.22 32.42
N CYS A 203 14.35 7.22 32.70
CA CYS A 203 12.92 7.40 33.04
C CYS A 203 12.73 8.27 34.29
N ARG A 204 13.60 8.11 35.29
CA ARG A 204 13.55 8.90 36.54
C ARG A 204 14.60 10.01 36.61
N LYS A 205 15.43 10.17 35.57
CA LYS A 205 16.61 11.05 35.58
C LYS A 205 17.53 10.78 36.79
N LEU A 206 17.68 9.51 37.17
CA LEU A 206 18.45 9.09 38.34
C LEU A 206 19.72 8.37 37.92
N VAL A 207 20.80 8.59 38.65
CA VAL A 207 22.06 7.86 38.51
C VAL A 207 22.42 7.28 39.88
N GLY A 208 22.72 5.99 39.95
CA GLY A 208 23.00 5.33 41.23
C GLY A 208 23.52 3.91 41.08
N CYS A 209 24.17 3.37 42.11
CA CYS A 209 24.59 1.97 42.11
C CYS A 209 23.38 1.03 42.18
N GLU A 210 23.58 -0.26 41.91
CA GLU A 210 22.54 -1.30 41.99
C GLU A 210 21.70 -1.25 43.28
N ARG A 211 22.29 -0.83 44.41
CA ARG A 211 21.55 -0.69 45.67
C ARG A 211 20.65 0.54 45.70
N CYS A 212 21.10 1.69 45.17
CA CYS A 212 20.27 2.89 45.03
C CYS A 212 19.14 2.72 44.02
N MET A 213 19.33 1.80 43.09
CA MET A 213 18.41 1.53 41.99
C MET A 213 17.51 0.32 42.24
N ARG A 214 17.70 -0.39 43.37
CA ARG A 214 16.98 -1.62 43.73
C ARG A 214 15.45 -1.46 43.68
N ASP A 215 14.95 -0.32 44.16
CA ASP A 215 13.52 0.02 44.17
C ASP A 215 13.16 1.08 43.10
N ALA A 216 14.15 1.49 42.29
CA ALA A 216 13.95 2.39 41.16
C ALA A 216 13.62 1.56 39.91
N GLY A 217 12.49 0.87 39.95
CA GLY A 217 11.93 0.16 38.79
C GLY A 217 11.68 1.10 37.60
N CYS A 218 11.48 0.52 36.43
CA CYS A 218 11.13 1.27 35.23
C CYS A 218 9.72 1.87 35.42
N GLU A 219 9.57 3.19 35.26
CA GLU A 219 8.24 3.84 35.36
C GLU A 219 7.26 3.33 34.32
N ILE A 220 7.77 2.77 33.21
CA ILE A 220 6.99 2.12 32.17
C ILE A 220 6.23 0.93 32.76
N GLU A 221 6.83 0.12 33.63
CA GLU A 221 6.17 -1.04 34.25
C GLU A 221 5.16 -0.64 35.33
N ALA A 222 5.42 0.45 36.08
CA ALA A 222 4.56 0.88 37.19
C ALA A 222 3.35 1.73 36.76
N LYS A 223 3.41 2.44 35.62
CA LYS A 223 2.32 3.27 35.09
C LYS A 223 1.48 2.59 34.00
N ALA A 224 1.81 1.35 33.60
CA ALA A 224 1.17 0.66 32.47
C ALA A 224 -0.26 0.13 32.74
N GLN A 225 -1.13 0.87 33.44
CA GLN A 225 -2.57 0.59 33.56
C GLN A 225 -3.32 0.67 32.20
N GLY A 226 -2.67 0.40 31.07
CA GLY A 226 -3.22 0.45 29.71
C GLY A 226 -2.82 1.69 28.88
N ASP A 227 -2.15 2.68 29.48
CA ASP A 227 -2.01 4.02 28.86
C ASP A 227 -0.73 4.27 28.03
N LEU A 228 0.11 3.25 27.82
CA LEU A 228 1.35 3.41 27.07
C LEU A 228 1.15 3.09 25.59
N GLN A 229 0.95 4.13 24.78
CA GLN A 229 0.91 4.05 23.32
C GLN A 229 2.32 4.21 22.74
N ALA A 230 2.79 3.23 21.98
CA ALA A 230 4.03 3.35 21.22
C ALA A 230 3.80 4.27 20.01
N TYR A 231 4.81 5.09 19.69
CA TYR A 231 4.79 5.97 18.52
C TYR A 231 6.00 5.70 17.63
N TYR A 232 5.79 5.80 16.33
CA TYR A 232 6.82 5.82 15.31
C TYR A 232 7.03 7.26 14.83
N GLN A 233 8.28 7.74 14.92
CA GLN A 233 8.65 9.06 14.42
C GLN A 233 9.23 8.96 13.01
N CYS A 234 8.68 9.72 12.08
CA CYS A 234 9.27 9.98 10.77
C CYS A 234 9.48 11.50 10.57
N PRO A 235 10.16 11.94 9.51
CA PRO A 235 10.37 13.37 9.24
C PRO A 235 9.08 14.20 9.10
N HIS A 236 7.94 13.56 8.84
CA HIS A 236 6.66 14.22 8.57
C HIS A 236 5.69 14.20 9.77
N ALA A 237 5.81 13.21 10.66
CA ALA A 237 4.82 12.98 11.71
C ALA A 237 5.35 12.07 12.83
N LEU A 238 4.70 12.18 13.99
CA LEU A 238 4.77 11.20 15.07
C LEU A 238 3.47 10.38 15.05
N LEU A 239 3.55 9.12 14.64
CA LEU A 239 2.39 8.27 14.37
C LEU A 239 2.23 7.20 15.44
N PRO A 240 1.06 7.04 16.06
CA PRO A 240 0.86 5.94 17.01
C PRO A 240 0.87 4.60 16.28
N LEU A 241 1.53 3.61 16.88
CA LEU A 241 1.50 2.22 16.41
C LEU A 241 0.21 1.57 16.90
N ASN A 242 -0.84 1.64 16.09
CA ASN A 242 -2.13 1.00 16.33
C ASN A 242 -2.85 0.68 15.01
N ASP A 243 -4.00 0.02 15.11
CA ASP A 243 -4.73 -0.51 13.96
C ASP A 243 -5.49 0.57 13.16
N ASN A 244 -5.65 1.76 13.73
CA ASN A 244 -6.42 2.88 13.16
C ASN A 244 -5.55 3.91 12.45
N THR A 245 -4.23 3.85 12.61
CA THR A 245 -3.31 4.85 12.07
C THR A 245 -2.88 4.49 10.66
N GLU A 246 -2.99 5.44 9.73
CA GLU A 246 -2.44 5.31 8.38
C GLU A 246 -0.93 5.50 8.38
N GLU A 247 -0.26 4.81 7.46
CA GLU A 247 1.18 4.95 7.29
C GLU A 247 1.52 6.22 6.50
N CYS A 248 2.54 6.94 6.97
CA CYS A 248 3.06 8.09 6.24
C CYS A 248 3.54 7.70 4.83
N GLN A 249 3.42 8.63 3.87
CA GLN A 249 3.94 8.49 2.51
C GLN A 249 5.42 8.08 2.45
N CYS A 250 6.24 8.49 3.41
CA CYS A 250 7.67 8.12 3.44
C CYS A 250 7.91 6.62 3.65
N GLN A 251 6.90 5.88 4.12
CA GLN A 251 7.01 4.44 4.37
C GLN A 251 6.67 3.59 3.14
N THR A 252 6.15 4.19 2.06
CA THR A 252 5.79 3.49 0.83
C THR A 252 6.94 2.65 0.27
N ALA A 253 8.19 3.12 0.39
CA ALA A 253 9.36 2.39 -0.10
C ALA A 253 9.61 1.08 0.69
N SER A 254 9.51 1.14 2.03
CA SER A 254 9.64 -0.06 2.90
C SER A 254 8.51 -1.05 2.61
N LEU A 255 7.27 -0.57 2.54
CA LEU A 255 6.11 -1.41 2.21
C LEU A 255 6.25 -2.08 0.82
N SER A 256 6.72 -1.33 -0.18
CA SER A 256 6.99 -1.84 -1.53
C SER A 256 8.04 -2.97 -1.53
N ALA A 257 9.11 -2.83 -0.73
CA ALA A 257 10.13 -3.87 -0.61
C ALA A 257 9.55 -5.19 -0.06
N HIS A 258 8.72 -5.11 0.99
CA HIS A 258 8.08 -6.27 1.59
C HIS A 258 7.10 -6.98 0.64
N LEU A 259 6.32 -6.20 -0.13
CA LEU A 259 5.38 -6.70 -1.13
C LEU A 259 6.09 -7.40 -2.31
N ARG A 260 7.21 -6.84 -2.78
CA ARG A 260 8.03 -7.46 -3.84
C ARG A 260 8.65 -8.78 -3.37
N ALA A 261 9.21 -8.80 -2.16
CA ALA A 261 9.80 -10.01 -1.58
C ALA A 261 8.79 -11.16 -1.44
N GLN A 262 7.51 -10.88 -1.21
CA GLN A 262 6.45 -11.90 -1.17
C GLN A 262 6.11 -12.46 -2.54
N THR A 263 6.09 -11.60 -3.55
CA THR A 263 5.85 -12.00 -4.94
C THR A 263 6.94 -12.97 -5.40
N GLU A 264 8.20 -12.64 -5.13
CA GLU A 264 9.36 -13.48 -5.45
C GLU A 264 9.38 -14.81 -4.67
N ARG A 265 8.97 -14.81 -3.39
CA ARG A 265 8.84 -16.04 -2.60
C ARG A 265 7.75 -16.97 -3.12
N SER A 266 6.67 -16.39 -3.65
CA SER A 266 5.55 -17.14 -4.23
C SER A 266 5.88 -17.73 -5.60
N SER A 267 6.85 -17.15 -6.32
CA SER A 267 7.29 -17.63 -7.64
C SER A 267 8.43 -18.66 -7.57
N ARG A 268 9.05 -18.89 -6.41
CA ARG A 268 10.06 -19.95 -6.25
C ARG A 268 9.37 -21.32 -6.25
N PRO A 269 9.77 -22.26 -7.14
CA PRO A 269 9.28 -23.63 -7.05
C PRO A 269 9.67 -24.20 -5.69
N ARG A 270 8.71 -24.83 -4.99
CA ARG A 270 8.97 -25.61 -3.78
C ARG A 270 9.98 -26.71 -4.13
N GLN A 271 11.27 -26.48 -3.88
CA GLN A 271 12.23 -27.58 -3.83
C GLN A 271 11.76 -28.49 -2.69
N ARG A 272 11.20 -29.64 -3.05
CA ARG A 272 10.94 -30.71 -2.10
C ARG A 272 12.29 -31.05 -1.49
N LEU A 273 12.44 -30.83 -0.19
CA LEU A 273 13.45 -31.49 0.62
C LEU A 273 13.15 -32.99 0.54
N ALA A 274 13.74 -33.66 -0.45
CA ALA A 274 13.92 -35.09 -0.41
C ALA A 274 14.86 -35.35 0.77
N SER A 275 14.26 -35.65 1.92
CA SER A 275 14.99 -36.19 3.05
C SER A 275 15.32 -37.63 2.71
N ASP A 276 16.62 -37.91 2.66
CA ASP A 276 17.20 -39.23 2.75
C ASP A 276 16.47 -40.06 3.82
N ARG A 277 15.72 -41.05 3.35
CA ARG A 277 15.40 -42.26 4.12
C ARG A 277 15.60 -43.47 3.23
N SER A 278 16.86 -43.70 2.87
CA SER A 278 17.35 -45.03 2.50
C SER A 278 18.11 -45.59 3.71
N GLN A 279 17.36 -46.18 4.63
CA GLN A 279 17.85 -47.26 5.49
C GLN A 279 16.83 -48.40 5.38
N LYS A 280 17.14 -49.36 4.51
CA LYS A 280 17.17 -50.80 4.78
C LYS A 280 17.74 -51.52 3.57
#